data_AF-A0A0C2IX16-F1
#
_entry.id   AF-A0A0C2IX16-F1
#
_cell.length_a   1.000
_cell.length_b   1.000
_cell.length_c   1.000
_cell.angle_alpha   90.00
_cell.angle_beta   90.00
_cell.angle_gamma   90.00
#
_symmetry.space_group_name_H-M   'P 1'
#
loop_
_entity.id
_entity.type
_entity.pdbx_description
1 polymer ?
#
loop_
_entity_poly.entity_id
_entity_poly.type
_entity_poly.pdbx_seq_one_letter_code
_entity_poly.pdbx_strand_id
1 'polypeptide(L)'
;MNTKLLDIHKTKIHGHIEENPILTLNEIKHKLIEEFNLLVLHRTIYREIISINITYKLLGFIHQERKDRVYIDERFRYAQQYFERYFQIFFLNTFLPANIIYIDENWFNVHRRRSYGRSTTLELSSKNCVAEI
;
A
#
# COMPACT_ATOMS: atom_id res chain seq x y z
N MET A 1 -22.82 -26.46 -14.88
CA MET A 1 -22.23 -25.36 -14.09
C MET A 1 -21.42 -24.47 -15.01
N ASN A 2 -21.76 -23.18 -15.11
CA ASN A 2 -21.03 -22.26 -15.97
C ASN A 2 -19.78 -21.76 -15.24
N THR A 3 -18.60 -22.17 -15.69
CA THR A 3 -17.31 -21.85 -15.07
C THR A 3 -16.59 -20.69 -15.77
N LYS A 4 -17.20 -20.14 -16.83
CA LYS A 4 -16.60 -19.11 -17.67
C LYS A 4 -17.07 -17.72 -17.20
N LEU A 5 -16.14 -16.78 -17.15
CA LEU A 5 -16.47 -15.36 -16.95
C LEU A 5 -17.11 -14.82 -18.22
N LEU A 6 -18.34 -14.31 -18.10
CA LEU A 6 -19.01 -13.50 -19.10
C LEU A 6 -18.57 -12.05 -18.94
N ASP A 7 -18.77 -11.23 -19.97
CA ASP A 7 -18.31 -9.84 -19.95
C ASP A 7 -18.97 -9.02 -18.83
N ILE A 8 -20.22 -9.32 -18.48
CA ILE A 8 -20.92 -8.73 -17.32
C ILE A 8 -20.13 -8.96 -16.02
N HIS A 9 -19.60 -10.18 -15.83
CA HIS A 9 -18.84 -10.53 -14.63
C HIS A 9 -17.49 -9.81 -14.60
N LYS A 10 -16.84 -9.65 -15.77
CA LYS A 10 -15.58 -8.91 -15.88
C LYS A 10 -15.76 -7.46 -15.50
N THR A 11 -16.75 -6.79 -16.08
CA THR A 11 -17.09 -5.39 -15.74
C THR A 11 -17.34 -5.23 -14.25
N LYS A 12 -17.99 -6.21 -13.62
CA LYS A 12 -18.26 -6.16 -12.18
C LYS A 12 -17.01 -6.37 -11.32
N ILE A 13 -16.12 -7.28 -11.70
CA ILE A 13 -14.80 -7.44 -11.07
C ILE A 13 -14.02 -6.12 -11.13
N HIS A 14 -14.03 -5.46 -12.29
CA HIS A 14 -13.34 -4.17 -12.47
C HIS A 14 -13.94 -3.11 -11.54
N GLY A 15 -15.26 -2.97 -11.52
CA GLY A 15 -15.95 -2.02 -10.64
C GLY A 15 -15.68 -2.25 -9.15
N HIS A 16 -15.59 -3.51 -8.70
CA HIS A 16 -15.23 -3.80 -7.31
C HIS A 16 -13.80 -3.34 -6.96
N ILE A 17 -12.86 -3.50 -7.90
CA ILE A 17 -11.46 -3.09 -7.70
C ILE A 17 -11.34 -1.57 -7.69
N GLU A 18 -12.09 -0.87 -8.53
CA GLU A 18 -12.14 0.60 -8.55
C GLU A 18 -12.73 1.18 -7.25
N GLU A 19 -13.80 0.56 -6.75
CA GLU A 19 -14.46 0.99 -5.51
C GLU A 19 -13.58 0.73 -4.27
N ASN A 20 -12.92 -0.43 -4.21
CA ASN A 20 -12.02 -0.78 -3.12
C ASN A 20 -10.78 -1.54 -3.62
N PRO A 21 -9.64 -0.85 -3.78
CA PRO A 21 -8.42 -1.44 -4.34
C PRO A 21 -7.70 -2.41 -3.39
N ILE A 22 -8.19 -2.57 -2.15
CA ILE A 22 -7.58 -3.45 -1.12
C ILE A 22 -8.24 -4.84 -1.14
N LEU A 23 -9.28 -5.05 -1.96
CA LEU A 23 -10.00 -6.31 -2.04
C LEU A 23 -9.08 -7.49 -2.37
N THR A 24 -9.26 -8.57 -1.61
CA THR A 24 -8.59 -9.85 -1.84
C THR A 24 -9.30 -10.67 -2.91
N LEU A 25 -8.57 -11.61 -3.53
CA LEU A 25 -9.15 -12.55 -4.49
C LEU A 25 -10.29 -13.39 -3.90
N ASN A 26 -10.24 -13.68 -2.58
CA ASN A 26 -11.29 -14.40 -1.87
C ASN A 26 -12.57 -13.57 -1.80
N GLU A 27 -12.46 -12.29 -1.42
CA GLU A 27 -13.61 -11.40 -1.31
C GLU A 27 -14.26 -11.17 -2.67
N ILE A 28 -13.46 -10.97 -3.73
CA ILE A 28 -13.98 -10.86 -5.11
C ILE A 28 -14.74 -12.14 -5.49
N LYS A 29 -14.21 -13.31 -5.15
CA LYS A 29 -14.89 -14.58 -5.40
C LYS A 29 -16.22 -14.68 -4.65
N HIS A 30 -16.25 -14.28 -3.38
CA HIS A 30 -17.49 -14.27 -2.58
C HIS A 30 -18.55 -13.35 -3.19
N LYS A 31 -18.17 -12.14 -3.60
CA LYS A 31 -19.10 -11.21 -4.28
C LYS A 31 -19.68 -11.79 -5.57
N LEU A 32 -18.88 -12.49 -6.38
CA LEU A 32 -19.37 -13.15 -7.59
C LEU A 32 -20.34 -14.31 -7.32
N ILE A 33 -20.15 -15.01 -6.19
CA ILE A 33 -21.08 -16.05 -5.75
C ILE A 33 -22.39 -15.43 -5.27
N GLU A 34 -22.32 -14.36 -4.47
CA GLU A 34 -23.52 -13.67 -3.94
C GLU A 34 -24.37 -13.04 -5.03
N GLU A 35 -23.74 -12.36 -6.00
CA GLU A 35 -24.46 -11.61 -7.04
C GLU A 35 -24.90 -12.48 -8.22
N PHE A 36 -24.11 -13.47 -8.62
CA PHE A 36 -24.34 -14.25 -9.85
C PHE A 36 -24.45 -15.76 -9.64
N ASN A 37 -24.34 -16.25 -8.40
CA ASN A 37 -24.22 -17.67 -8.07
C ASN A 37 -23.10 -18.37 -8.89
N LEU A 38 -22.02 -17.63 -9.18
CA LEU A 38 -20.97 -18.06 -10.07
C LEU A 38 -19.79 -18.66 -9.30
N LEU A 39 -19.56 -19.96 -9.48
CA LEU A 39 -18.41 -20.65 -8.91
C LEU A 39 -17.20 -20.60 -9.87
N VAL A 40 -16.31 -19.64 -9.62
CA VAL A 40 -15.05 -19.46 -10.36
C VAL A 40 -13.82 -19.78 -9.52
N LEU A 41 -12.77 -20.28 -10.18
CA LEU A 41 -11.46 -20.51 -9.56
C LEU A 41 -10.72 -19.18 -9.39
N HIS A 42 -9.93 -19.06 -8.31
CA HIS A 42 -9.08 -17.88 -8.06
C HIS A 42 -8.16 -17.54 -9.22
N ARG A 43 -7.60 -18.56 -9.89
CA ARG A 43 -6.75 -18.37 -11.08
C ARG A 43 -7.46 -17.62 -12.21
N THR A 44 -8.77 -17.81 -12.36
CA THR A 44 -9.57 -17.19 -13.41
C THR A 44 -9.78 -15.71 -13.10
N ILE A 45 -10.10 -15.40 -11.84
CA ILE A 45 -10.21 -14.02 -11.34
C ILE A 45 -8.86 -13.32 -11.48
N TYR A 46 -7.76 -13.93 -11.03
CA TYR A 46 -6.42 -13.37 -11.13
C TYR A 46 -6.03 -13.01 -12.57
N ARG A 47 -6.32 -13.89 -13.54
CA ARG A 47 -6.08 -13.62 -14.96
C ARG A 47 -6.87 -12.42 -15.46
N GLU A 48 -8.13 -12.30 -15.06
CA GLU A 48 -8.97 -11.15 -15.42
C GLU A 48 -8.45 -9.86 -14.79
N ILE A 49 -7.88 -9.90 -13.59
CA ILE A 49 -7.30 -8.70 -12.97
C ILE A 49 -6.01 -8.28 -13.68
N ILE A 50 -5.18 -9.24 -14.09
CA ILE A 50 -3.99 -8.93 -14.90
C ILE A 50 -4.38 -8.26 -16.22
N SER A 51 -5.50 -8.66 -16.85
CA SER A 51 -5.91 -8.04 -18.11
C SER A 51 -6.35 -6.57 -17.96
N ILE A 52 -6.61 -6.08 -16.75
CA ILE A 52 -6.95 -4.67 -16.47
C ILE A 52 -5.72 -3.75 -16.59
N ASN A 53 -4.52 -4.30 -16.82
CA ASN A 53 -3.27 -3.54 -16.89
C ASN A 53 -2.99 -2.71 -15.61
N ILE A 54 -3.42 -3.22 -14.46
CA ILE A 54 -3.15 -2.61 -13.15
C ILE A 54 -1.92 -3.27 -12.50
N THR A 55 -1.10 -2.47 -11.81
CA THR A 55 0.06 -2.96 -11.07
C THR A 55 -0.26 -3.06 -9.59
N TYR A 56 -0.09 -4.25 -9.00
CA TYR A 56 -0.19 -4.43 -7.56
C TYR A 56 1.00 -3.78 -6.87
N LYS A 57 0.73 -2.89 -5.92
CA LYS A 57 1.75 -2.30 -5.05
C LYS A 57 1.42 -2.62 -3.60
N LEU A 58 2.43 -3.02 -2.85
CA LEU A 58 2.31 -3.12 -1.41
C LEU A 58 2.09 -1.70 -0.86
N LEU A 59 1.00 -1.50 -0.12
CA LEU A 59 0.76 -0.22 0.54
C LEU A 59 1.76 -0.05 1.69
N GLY A 60 2.35 1.14 1.78
CA GLY A 60 3.19 1.50 2.92
C GLY A 60 2.36 1.67 4.19
N PHE A 61 2.95 1.38 5.34
CA PHE A 61 2.34 1.71 6.62
C PHE A 61 2.27 3.24 6.79
N ILE A 62 1.05 3.75 6.98
CA ILE A 62 0.81 5.14 7.34
C ILE A 62 0.44 5.16 8.83
N HIS A 63 1.18 5.92 9.63
CA HIS A 63 0.86 6.13 11.05
C HIS A 63 -0.59 6.58 11.22
N GLN A 64 -1.31 5.99 12.17
CA GLN A 64 -2.74 6.21 12.35
C GLN A 64 -3.09 7.69 12.58
N GLU A 65 -2.24 8.41 13.32
CA GLU A 65 -2.38 9.86 13.56
C GLU A 65 -2.45 10.66 12.25
N ARG A 66 -1.74 10.23 11.19
CA ARG A 66 -1.75 10.91 9.89
C ARG A 66 -3.05 10.73 9.10
N LYS A 67 -3.99 9.92 9.60
CA LYS A 67 -5.31 9.72 9.01
C LYS A 67 -6.37 10.61 9.63
N ASP A 68 -6.10 11.23 10.77
CA ASP A 68 -7.02 12.14 11.42
C ASP A 68 -7.09 13.48 10.66
N ARG A 69 -8.31 13.99 10.43
CA ARG A 69 -8.51 15.26 9.73
C ARG A 69 -7.88 16.42 10.47
N VAL A 70 -8.01 16.46 11.79
CA VAL A 70 -7.44 17.53 12.61
C VAL A 70 -5.92 17.59 12.43
N TYR A 71 -5.27 16.43 12.48
CA TYR A 71 -3.84 16.30 12.27
C TYR A 71 -3.39 16.71 10.86
N ILE A 72 -4.18 16.35 9.83
CA ILE A 72 -3.91 16.74 8.44
C ILE A 72 -3.96 18.26 8.30
N ASP A 73 -5.01 18.89 8.83
CA ASP A 73 -5.21 20.34 8.75
C ASP A 73 -4.12 21.10 9.53
N GLU A 74 -3.75 20.62 10.71
CA GLU A 74 -2.65 21.19 11.49
C GLU A 74 -1.31 21.10 10.75
N ARG A 75 -1.01 19.95 10.14
CA ARG A 75 0.20 19.79 9.33
C ARG A 75 0.19 20.69 8.11
N PHE A 76 -0.95 20.84 7.44
CA PHE A 76 -1.09 21.75 6.31
C PHE A 76 -0.83 23.20 6.72
N ARG A 77 -1.43 23.64 7.83
CA ARG A 77 -1.21 24.98 8.38
C ARG A 77 0.25 25.22 8.75
N TYR A 78 0.90 24.27 9.43
CA TYR A 78 2.32 24.37 9.78
C TYR A 78 3.21 24.46 8.52
N ALA A 79 2.93 23.63 7.51
CA ALA A 79 3.65 23.67 6.25
C ALA A 79 3.50 25.01 5.53
N GLN A 80 2.27 25.56 5.52
CA GLN A 80 2.00 26.87 4.92
C GLN A 80 2.76 27.99 5.66
N GLN A 81 2.71 28.02 7.00
CA GLN A 81 3.46 28.99 7.80
C GLN A 81 4.97 28.90 7.55
N TYR A 82 5.51 27.69 7.45
CA TYR A 82 6.91 27.49 7.12
C TYR A 82 7.23 28.02 5.72
N PHE A 83 6.38 27.71 4.73
CA PHE A 83 6.58 28.15 3.35
C PHE A 83 6.51 29.67 3.21
N GLU A 84 5.54 30.33 3.84
CA GLU A 84 5.41 31.79 3.86
C GLU A 84 6.62 32.45 4.52
N ARG A 85 7.08 31.91 5.65
CA ARG A 85 8.26 32.43 6.35
C ARG A 85 9.54 32.19 5.55
N TYR A 86 9.68 31.04 4.90
CA TYR A 86 10.78 30.75 3.98
C TYR A 86 10.77 31.73 2.80
N PHE A 87 9.61 31.97 2.20
CA PHE A 87 9.45 32.93 1.10
C PHE A 87 9.85 34.34 1.53
N GLN A 88 9.42 34.79 2.70
CA GLN A 88 9.83 36.08 3.28
C GLN A 88 11.35 36.16 3.47
N ILE A 89 11.97 35.12 4.03
CA ILE A 89 13.42 35.07 4.27
C ILE A 89 14.21 35.09 2.95
N PHE A 90 13.79 34.29 1.95
CA PHE A 90 14.52 34.11 0.71
C PHE A 90 14.35 35.29 -0.27
N PHE A 91 13.17 35.91 -0.31
CA PHE A 91 12.89 37.02 -1.23
C PHE A 91 13.04 38.42 -0.61
N LEU A 92 12.86 38.58 0.71
CA LEU A 92 13.01 39.88 1.38
C LEU A 92 14.39 40.07 2.04
N ASN A 93 15.32 39.13 1.84
CA ASN A 93 16.71 39.19 2.32
C ASN A 93 16.81 39.43 3.84
N THR A 94 15.81 38.97 4.59
CA THR A 94 15.82 38.96 6.05
C THR A 94 16.57 37.72 6.52
N PHE A 95 17.74 37.95 7.13
CA PHE A 95 18.69 36.99 7.65
C PHE A 95 18.02 35.70 8.19
N LEU A 96 18.37 34.54 7.63
CA LEU A 96 18.02 33.23 8.20
C LEU A 96 18.43 33.22 9.69
N PRO A 97 17.61 32.71 10.61
CA PRO A 97 18.11 32.45 11.94
C PRO A 97 19.12 31.32 11.82
N ALA A 98 20.41 31.65 11.89
CA ALA A 98 21.54 30.72 12.05
C ALA A 98 21.44 29.87 13.36
N ASN A 99 20.28 29.87 14.02
CA ASN A 99 20.00 29.35 15.36
C ASN A 99 18.87 28.30 15.35
N ILE A 100 18.49 27.72 14.20
CA ILE A 100 17.54 26.60 14.19
C ILE A 100 18.33 25.30 14.29
N ILE A 101 18.16 24.59 15.41
CA ILE A 101 18.70 23.25 15.64
C ILE A 101 17.51 22.29 15.63
N TYR A 102 17.55 21.29 14.75
CA TYR A 102 16.59 20.20 14.74
C TYR A 102 17.16 19.06 15.60
N ILE A 103 16.41 18.67 16.63
CA ILE A 103 16.75 17.56 17.51
C ILE A 103 15.68 16.50 17.31
N ASP A 104 16.11 15.28 16.99
CA ASP A 104 15.25 14.11 16.89
C ASP A 104 15.90 12.95 17.62
N GLU A 105 15.10 12.18 18.36
CA GLU A 105 15.56 11.04 19.14
C GLU A 105 15.42 9.77 18.32
N ASN A 106 16.51 9.34 17.69
CA ASN A 106 16.53 8.07 16.98
C ASN A 106 17.05 6.95 17.89
N TRP A 107 16.20 5.94 18.12
CA TRP A 107 16.59 4.71 18.77
C TRP A 107 17.47 3.87 17.85
N PHE A 108 18.61 3.37 18.34
CA PHE A 108 19.39 2.37 17.62
C PHE A 108 18.77 0.99 17.87
N ASN A 109 18.44 0.30 16.79
CA ASN A 109 17.93 -1.07 16.85
C ASN A 109 18.86 -1.99 16.07
N VAL A 110 19.16 -3.17 16.63
CA VAL A 110 19.90 -4.24 15.95
C VAL A 110 18.89 -5.08 15.17
N HIS A 111 18.65 -4.76 13.89
CA HIS A 111 17.79 -5.58 13.03
C HIS A 111 18.61 -6.36 11.99
N ARG A 112 18.37 -7.67 11.86
CA ARG A 112 18.78 -8.41 10.65
C ARG A 112 17.78 -8.16 9.53
N ARG A 113 18.24 -7.57 8.43
CA ARG A 113 17.44 -7.48 7.20
C ARG A 113 17.30 -8.88 6.59
N ARG A 114 16.10 -9.24 6.15
CA ARG A 114 15.91 -10.45 5.33
C ARG A 114 16.57 -10.22 3.96
N SER A 115 17.47 -11.10 3.57
CA SER A 115 17.99 -11.13 2.20
C SER A 115 17.02 -11.92 1.32
N TYR A 116 16.62 -11.32 0.20
CA TYR A 116 15.86 -12.01 -0.85
C TYR A 116 16.81 -12.24 -2.02
N GLY A 117 17.34 -13.47 -2.14
CA GLY A 117 18.17 -13.88 -3.28
C GLY A 117 17.31 -14.30 -4.47
N ARG A 118 17.88 -14.24 -5.68
CA ARG A 118 17.28 -14.86 -6.86
C ARG A 118 17.57 -16.37 -6.80
N SER A 119 16.63 -17.17 -6.30
CA SER A 119 16.68 -18.63 -6.46
C SER A 119 16.10 -19.00 -7.82
N THR A 120 16.77 -19.90 -8.55
CA THR A 120 16.32 -20.37 -9.87
C THR A 120 15.10 -21.30 -9.80
N THR A 121 14.72 -21.78 -8.60
CA THR A 121 13.61 -22.73 -8.44
C THR A 121 12.99 -22.60 -7.05
N LEU A 122 11.64 -22.62 -6.98
CA LEU A 122 10.87 -22.75 -5.74
C LEU A 122 11.01 -24.18 -5.19
N GLU A 123 12.17 -24.53 -4.63
CA GLU A 123 12.19 -25.54 -3.59
C GLU A 123 11.76 -24.85 -2.29
N LEU A 124 10.48 -25.00 -1.94
CA LEU A 124 10.02 -24.73 -0.59
C LEU A 124 10.92 -25.51 0.36
N SER A 125 11.75 -24.79 1.11
CA SER A 125 12.45 -25.30 2.28
C SER A 125 11.43 -25.84 3.28
N SER A 126 11.07 -27.11 3.12
CA SER A 126 10.46 -27.96 4.14
C SER A 126 11.53 -28.63 5.02
N LYS A 127 12.79 -28.18 4.94
CA LYS A 127 13.87 -28.67 5.81
C LYS A 127 13.96 -27.80 7.05
N ASN A 128 13.23 -28.24 8.08
CA ASN A 128 13.61 -28.20 9.49
C ASN A 128 14.32 -26.92 9.97
N CYS A 129 13.55 -25.90 10.35
CA CYS A 129 14.01 -24.95 11.36
C CYS A 129 13.96 -25.64 12.73
N VAL A 130 14.94 -26.50 13.01
CA VAL A 130 15.30 -26.80 14.40
C VAL A 130 16.18 -25.65 14.85
N ALA A 131 15.67 -24.83 15.76
CA ALA A 131 16.51 -23.92 16.51
C ALA A 131 17.22 -24.76 17.58
N GLU A 132 18.49 -25.08 17.35
CA GLU A 132 19.38 -25.46 18.44
C GLU A 132 19.76 -24.18 19.19
N ILE A 133 19.46 -24.16 20.48
CA ILE A 133 20.03 -23.26 21.49
C ILE A 133 21.30 -23.92 22.00
#